data_AF-A0A1F9TWZ4-F1
#
_entry.id   AF-A0A1F9TWZ4-F1
#
_cell.length_a   1.000
_cell.length_b   1.000
_cell.length_c   1.000
_cell.angle_alpha   90.00
_cell.angle_beta   90.00
_cell.angle_gamma   90.00
#
_symmetry.space_group_name_H-M   'P 1'
#
loop_
_entity.id
_entity.type
_entity.pdbx_description
1 polymer ?
#
loop_
_entity_poly.entity_id
_entity_poly.type
_entity_poly.pdbx_seq_one_letter_code
_entity_poly.pdbx_strand_id
1 'polypeptide(L)' 'VAVEKSRGPRGKPLEVLGSYNPRGETAAKKITLKRDRFDHWVKNGALPSGTVAQLAQSLAKTTRA' A
#
# COMPACT_ATOMS: atom_id res chain seq x y z
N VAL A 1 -4.48 3.11 0.25
CA VAL A 1 -4.81 4.42 0.87
C VAL A 1 -4.80 4.28 2.39
N ALA A 2 -4.40 5.32 3.12
CA ALA A 2 -4.53 5.39 4.58
C ALA A 2 -5.90 6.01 4.90
N VAL A 3 -6.74 5.26 5.60
CA VAL A 3 -8.11 5.64 5.94
C VAL A 3 -8.39 5.22 7.37
N GLU A 4 -9.12 6.04 8.10
CA GLU A 4 -9.64 5.70 9.42
C GLU A 4 -10.71 4.60 9.31
N LYS A 5 -10.66 3.57 10.17
CA LYS A 5 -11.54 2.38 10.09
C LYS A 5 -13.04 2.71 10.10
N SER A 6 -13.44 3.81 10.72
CA SER A 6 -14.82 4.30 10.80
C SER A 6 -15.31 4.96 9.51
N ARG A 7 -14.41 5.36 8.61
CA ARG A 7 -14.78 6.03 7.35
C ARG A 7 -15.07 4.99 6.27
N GLY A 8 -16.19 5.20 5.57
CA GLY A 8 -16.62 4.29 4.51
C GLY A 8 -15.59 4.16 3.36
N PRO A 9 -15.68 3.10 2.53
CA PRO A 9 -14.67 2.77 1.51
C PRO A 9 -14.44 3.85 0.44
N ARG A 10 -15.43 4.73 0.24
CA ARG A 10 -15.41 5.86 -0.72
C ARG A 10 -15.11 7.21 -0.06
N GLY A 11 -14.80 7.24 1.24
CA GLY A 11 -14.47 8.46 1.95
C GLY A 11 -13.13 9.04 1.51
N LYS A 12 -12.95 10.35 1.71
CA LYS A 12 -11.67 11.02 1.44
C LYS A 12 -10.58 10.39 2.33
N PRO A 13 -9.55 9.76 1.73
CA PRO A 13 -8.46 9.17 2.51
C PRO A 13 -7.64 10.26 3.19
N LEU A 14 -7.02 9.93 4.32
CA LEU A 14 -6.05 10.80 5.00
C LEU A 14 -4.83 11.00 4.10
N GLU A 15 -4.35 9.91 3.49
CA GLU A 15 -3.24 9.95 2.56
C GLU A 15 -3.32 8.83 1.51
N VAL A 16 -2.97 9.17 0.27
CA VAL A 16 -2.82 8.19 -0.81
C VAL A 16 -1.36 7.72 -0.84
N LEU A 17 -1.10 6.59 -0.19
CA LEU A 17 0.22 5.95 -0.10
C LEU A 17 0.67 5.28 -1.41
N GLY A 18 -0.25 5.10 -2.35
CA GLY A 18 0.00 4.34 -3.56
C GLY A 18 -1.26 3.87 -4.25
N SER A 19 -1.06 3.22 -5.40
CA SER A 19 -2.09 2.61 -6.22
C SER A 19 -1.70 1.17 -6.58
N TYR A 20 -2.70 0.31 -6.61
CA TYR A 20 -2.57 -1.07 -7.08
C TYR A 20 -3.38 -1.26 -8.35
N ASN A 21 -2.73 -1.68 -9.43
CA ASN A 21 -3.33 -2.07 -10.69
C ASN A 21 -3.03 -3.55 -10.99
N PRO A 22 -3.99 -4.47 -10.78
CA PRO A 22 -3.78 -5.90 -10.99
C PRO A 22 -3.49 -6.28 -12.45
N ARG A 23 -3.84 -5.41 -13.42
CA ARG A 23 -3.66 -5.66 -14.86
C ARG A 23 -2.32 -5.20 -15.43
N GLY A 24 -1.43 -4.61 -14.63
CA GLY A 24 -0.11 -4.19 -15.12
C GLY A 24 0.72 -5.39 -15.59
N GLU A 25 1.43 -5.28 -16.72
CA GLU A 25 2.28 -6.38 -17.20
C GLU A 25 3.55 -6.57 -16.33
N THR A 26 4.08 -5.47 -15.78
CA THR A 26 5.32 -5.45 -15.00
C THR A 26 5.04 -5.13 -13.53
N ALA A 27 5.80 -5.71 -12.59
CA ALA A 27 5.64 -5.49 -11.14
C ALA A 27 5.67 -4.00 -10.75
N ALA A 28 6.52 -3.19 -11.40
CA ALA A 28 6.62 -1.74 -11.18
C ALA A 28 5.39 -0.95 -11.66
N LYS A 29 4.66 -1.45 -12.67
CA LYS A 29 3.39 -0.87 -13.15
C LYS A 29 2.18 -1.41 -12.38
N LYS A 30 2.30 -2.60 -11.78
CA LYS A 30 1.24 -3.21 -10.95
C LYS A 30 1.07 -2.50 -9.62
N ILE A 31 2.16 -2.11 -8.96
CA ILE A 31 2.08 -1.51 -7.63
C ILE A 31 2.98 -0.27 -7.58
N THR A 32 2.37 0.88 -7.35
CA THR A 32 3.08 2.10 -6.99
C THR A 32 2.87 2.32 -5.49
N LEU A 33 3.90 2.11 -4.68
CA LEU A 33 3.84 2.29 -3.23
C LEU A 33 4.97 3.19 -2.75
N LYS A 34 4.62 4.28 -2.06
CA LYS A 34 5.58 5.14 -1.38
C LYS A 34 6.04 4.46 -0.09
N ARG A 35 7.19 3.77 -0.15
CA ARG A 35 7.72 2.97 0.96
C ARG A 35 7.90 3.80 2.23
N ASP A 36 8.49 4.98 2.11
CA ASP A 36 8.80 5.86 3.25
C ASP A 36 7.55 6.29 4.02
N ARG A 37 6.47 6.59 3.29
CA ARG A 37 5.19 6.96 3.89
C ARG A 37 4.50 5.75 4.48
N PHE A 38 4.56 4.59 3.81
CA PHE A 38 4.04 3.34 4.36
C PHE A 38 4.70 3.00 5.70
N ASP A 39 6.03 3.03 5.77
CA ASP A 39 6.78 2.72 6.98
C ASP A 39 6.52 3.74 8.10
N HIS A 40 6.37 5.03 7.77
CA HIS A 40 5.95 6.06 8.73
C HIS A 40 4.57 5.74 9.34
N TRP A 41 3.58 5.39 8.51
CA TRP A 41 2.25 5.05 9.03
C TRP A 41 2.26 3.76 9.85
N VAL A 42 3.00 2.74 9.42
CA VAL A 42 3.16 1.50 10.19
C VAL A 42 3.82 1.77 11.54
N LYS A 43 4.88 2.60 11.59
CA LYS A 43 5.51 3.04 12.84
C LYS A 43 4.56 3.82 13.75
N ASN A 44 3.66 4.61 13.18
CA ASN A 44 2.62 5.34 13.93
C ASN A 44 1.44 4.47 14.35
N GLY A 45 1.48 3.15 14.15
CA GLY A 45 0.44 2.21 14.58
C GLY A 45 -0.66 1.94 13.55
N ALA A 46 -0.47 2.32 12.28
CA ALA A 46 -1.41 1.95 11.23
C ALA A 46 -1.36 0.44 10.96
N LEU A 47 -2.52 -0.21 11.02
CA LEU A 47 -2.68 -1.63 10.70
C LEU A 47 -2.92 -1.80 9.18
N PRO A 48 -1.97 -2.38 8.42
CA PRO A 48 -2.21 -2.70 7.03
C PRO A 48 -3.21 -3.85 6.90
N SER A 49 -4.04 -3.84 5.86
CA SER A 49 -4.90 -4.98 5.54
C SER A 49 -4.08 -6.15 4.98
N GLY A 50 -4.58 -7.38 5.12
CA GLY A 50 -3.86 -8.61 4.71
C GLY A 50 -3.37 -8.56 3.26
N THR A 51 -4.19 -8.08 2.33
CA THR A 51 -3.80 -7.90 0.92
C THR A 51 -2.70 -6.86 0.75
N VAL A 52 -2.73 -5.74 1.49
CA VAL A 52 -1.70 -4.71 1.42
C VAL A 52 -0.37 -5.22 1.99
N ALA A 53 -0.40 -6.01 3.06
CA ALA A 53 0.79 -6.66 3.60
C ALA A 53 1.42 -7.63 2.58
N GLN A 54 0.61 -8.45 1.91
CA GLN A 54 1.08 -9.34 0.84
C GLN A 54 1.69 -8.55 -0.33
N LEU A 55 1.04 -7.48 -0.79
CA LEU A 55 1.57 -6.61 -1.86
C LEU A 55 2.89 -5.95 -1.47
N ALA A 56 3.01 -5.47 -0.21
CA ALA A 56 4.24 -4.90 0.29
C ALA A 56 5.39 -5.92 0.32
N GLN A 57 5.12 -7.17 0.73
CA GLN A 57 6.09 -8.26 0.68
C GLN A 57 6.48 -8.65 -0.74
N SER A 58 5.53 -8.73 -1.68
CA SER A 58 5.81 -9.04 -3.09
C SER A 58 6.74 -8.00 -3.73
N LEU A 59 6.54 -6.72 -3.42
CA LEU A 59 7.47 -5.67 -3.84
C LEU A 59 8.86 -5.81 -3.17
N ALA A 60 8.94 -6.18 -1.89
CA ALA A 60 10.23 -6.41 -1.21
C ALA A 60 11.01 -7.57 -1.84
N LYS A 61 10.30 -8.61 -2.30
CA LYS A 61 10.90 -9.75 -3.01
C LYS A 61 11.41 -9.37 -4.41
N THR A 62 10.68 -8.51 -5.13
CA THR A 62 11.10 -8.00 -6.45
C THR A 62 12.42 -7.24 -6.41
N THR A 63 12.72 -6.51 -5.33
CA THR A 63 13.98 -5.75 -5.21
C THR A 63 15.20 -6.63 -4.88
N ARG A 64 14.99 -7.91 -4.53
CA ARG A 64 16.01 -8.85 -4.05
C ARG A 64 16.48 -9.88 -5.10
N ALA A 65 16.24 -9.63 -6.38
CA ALA A 65 16.72 -10.49 -7.47
C ALA A 65 17.87 -9.82 -8.24
#